data_AF-A0NMG0-F1
#
_entry.id   AF-A0NMG0-F1
#
_cell.length_a   1.000
_cell.length_b   1.000
_cell.length_c   1.000
_cell.angle_alpha   90.00
_cell.angle_beta   90.00
_cell.angle_gamma   90.00
#
_symmetry.space_group_name_H-M   'P 1'
#
loop_
_entity.id
_entity.type
_entity.pdbx_description
1 polymer ?
#
loop_
_entity_poly.entity_id
_entity_poly.type
_entity_poly.pdbx_seq_one_letter_code
_entity_poly.pdbx_strand_id
1 'polypeptide(L)'
;MVLKLKTHPLPSVDSQVLYKRYQPLDGEEIKAVILAVAEKVGVPQSACQLLNTSDEIDKRFLCGKFHILVTQSGPFEHTPLIDVALETYYARTAFPEATDLIYDIAACTQISVRKSVIPTDALPENLKTFSGAENIAFCEVEETLQAMEIARLITAIIVERSQPDAVFWVPSRFLLKPDAFSALARASNYDDLYLLPNPVAQQDPETGERLIGMEGIGAEWLTGYRVKVLPCSLPPEYLAEIIVAFAKVTRKSGDMIEDGDVFGRDENEKIQVIYHDEDDDGLSAIELKVVHNPNYGIVREYVPAMYEYNDVESKETVPLAMDSEDAGLDPDDPVDAAILERLQEMKEETPIPETAEIRDEETLEQEMSELDQTEQSAAIPAYTRASQTVPPSTVPHVDETITTPPFRPEDTGAARKVSASTKRMSVAELREFAKQAQVSNDSSGKAGKGPGFLAKLFKRKADR
;
A
#
# COMPACT_ATOMS: atom_id res chain seq x y z
N MET A 1 4.30 8.82 30.65
CA MET A 1 2.94 8.23 30.77
C MET A 1 2.70 7.62 29.41
N VAL A 2 2.65 6.29 29.29
CA VAL A 2 2.69 5.66 27.97
C VAL A 2 1.45 6.06 27.16
N LEU A 3 1.68 6.81 26.08
CA LEU A 3 0.64 7.20 25.14
C LEU A 3 0.35 6.00 24.24
N LYS A 4 -0.81 5.37 24.46
CA LYS A 4 -1.27 4.31 23.56
C LYS A 4 -1.42 4.85 22.15
N LEU A 5 -0.99 4.07 21.17
CA LEU A 5 -1.14 4.41 19.78
C LEU A 5 -2.63 4.40 19.38
N LYS A 6 -3.12 5.55 18.91
CA LYS A 6 -4.42 5.71 18.23
C LYS A 6 -4.15 6.34 16.86
N THR A 7 -5.00 6.04 15.89
CA THR A 7 -4.90 6.64 14.55
C THR A 7 -5.74 7.91 14.48
N HIS A 8 -5.41 8.79 13.52
CA HIS A 8 -6.26 9.93 13.25
C HIS A 8 -7.60 9.41 12.71
N PRO A 9 -8.77 9.94 13.13
CA PRO A 9 -10.06 9.44 12.69
C PRO A 9 -10.16 9.35 11.17
N LEU A 10 -10.17 8.13 10.63
CA LEU A 10 -10.30 7.86 9.21
C LEU A 10 -11.76 7.52 8.87
N PRO A 11 -12.54 8.41 8.22
CA PRO A 11 -13.95 8.16 7.96
C PRO A 11 -14.19 7.02 6.95
N SER A 12 -13.30 6.93 5.96
CA SER A 12 -13.35 5.95 4.88
C SER A 12 -11.96 5.64 4.36
N VAL A 13 -11.77 4.39 3.92
CA VAL A 13 -10.67 4.03 3.03
C VAL A 13 -11.22 4.00 1.62
N ASP A 14 -10.75 4.92 0.78
CA ASP A 14 -11.21 5.08 -0.59
C ASP A 14 -10.13 4.73 -1.61
N SER A 15 -10.56 4.16 -2.73
CA SER A 15 -9.73 3.86 -3.89
C SER A 15 -10.54 4.09 -5.16
N GLN A 16 -9.90 4.59 -6.21
CA GLN A 16 -10.54 4.81 -7.50
C GLN A 16 -9.76 4.09 -8.60
N VAL A 17 -10.44 3.21 -9.32
CA VAL A 17 -9.92 2.53 -10.49
C VAL A 17 -10.40 3.29 -11.72
N LEU A 18 -9.48 3.80 -12.54
CA LEU A 18 -9.75 4.81 -13.57
C LEU A 18 -9.64 4.20 -14.98
N TYR A 19 -10.61 4.54 -15.85
CA TYR A 19 -10.70 3.98 -17.20
C TYR A 19 -10.88 5.05 -18.27
N LYS A 20 -10.08 4.99 -19.34
CA LYS A 20 -10.37 5.65 -20.63
C LYS A 20 -11.53 4.97 -21.34
N ARG A 21 -11.56 3.63 -21.29
CA ARG A 21 -12.59 2.80 -21.91
C ARG A 21 -13.28 1.98 -20.84
N TYR A 22 -14.50 2.38 -20.52
CA TYR A 22 -15.21 1.81 -19.40
C TYR A 22 -15.77 0.42 -19.70
N GLN A 23 -15.36 -0.57 -18.91
CA GLN A 23 -15.90 -1.93 -18.90
C GLN A 23 -16.18 -2.32 -17.45
N PRO A 24 -17.37 -1.99 -16.91
CA PRO A 24 -17.73 -2.37 -15.55
C PRO A 24 -17.82 -3.89 -15.43
N LEU A 25 -17.34 -4.41 -14.30
CA LEU A 25 -17.64 -5.77 -13.84
C LEU A 25 -19.13 -5.93 -13.55
N ASP A 26 -19.63 -7.15 -13.68
CA ASP A 26 -21.02 -7.47 -13.35
C ASP A 26 -21.28 -7.31 -11.84
N GLY A 27 -22.53 -6.98 -11.50
CA GLY A 27 -22.93 -6.79 -10.12
C GLY A 27 -22.76 -8.02 -9.22
N GLU A 28 -22.96 -9.23 -9.77
CA GLU A 28 -22.72 -10.48 -9.05
C GLU A 28 -21.22 -10.78 -8.93
N GLU A 29 -20.40 -10.39 -9.91
CA GLU A 29 -18.94 -10.49 -9.81
C GLU A 29 -18.41 -9.63 -8.66
N ILE A 30 -18.89 -8.38 -8.54
CA ILE A 30 -18.52 -7.48 -7.44
C ILE A 30 -18.93 -8.07 -6.09
N LYS A 31 -20.15 -8.61 -6.01
CA LYS A 31 -20.62 -9.30 -4.80
C LYS A 31 -19.73 -10.48 -4.44
N ALA A 32 -19.35 -11.32 -5.40
CA ALA A 32 -18.44 -12.44 -5.16
C ALA A 32 -17.08 -11.96 -4.65
N VAL A 33 -16.52 -10.89 -5.22
CA VAL A 33 -15.28 -10.26 -4.75
C VAL A 33 -15.41 -9.80 -3.30
N ILE A 34 -16.47 -9.06 -2.96
CA ILE A 34 -16.67 -8.54 -1.60
C ILE A 34 -16.78 -9.69 -0.59
N LEU A 35 -17.55 -10.74 -0.90
CA LEU A 35 -17.73 -11.89 -0.01
C LEU A 35 -16.43 -12.68 0.20
N ALA A 36 -15.67 -12.91 -0.87
CA ALA A 36 -14.37 -13.60 -0.78
C ALA A 36 -13.35 -12.80 0.04
N VAL A 37 -13.30 -11.47 -0.15
CA VAL A 37 -12.41 -10.60 0.65
C VAL A 37 -12.85 -10.57 2.10
N ALA A 38 -14.16 -10.45 2.38
CA ALA A 38 -14.68 -10.45 3.74
C ALA A 38 -14.28 -11.73 4.49
N GLU A 39 -14.43 -12.89 3.86
CA GLU A 39 -14.03 -14.18 4.43
C GLU A 39 -12.52 -14.24 4.69
N LYS A 40 -11.70 -13.78 3.74
CA LYS A 40 -10.24 -13.71 3.87
C LYS A 40 -9.78 -12.86 5.06
N VAL A 41 -10.49 -11.77 5.37
CA VAL A 41 -10.19 -10.92 6.53
C VAL A 41 -10.88 -11.37 7.83
N GLY A 42 -11.45 -12.57 7.84
CA GLY A 42 -12.06 -13.19 9.03
C GLY A 42 -13.52 -12.81 9.28
N VAL A 43 -14.20 -12.15 8.34
CA VAL A 43 -15.64 -11.86 8.42
C VAL A 43 -16.40 -12.96 7.68
N PRO A 44 -17.19 -13.81 8.37
CA PRO A 44 -17.88 -14.90 7.70
C PRO A 44 -18.88 -14.37 6.68
N GLN A 45 -19.03 -15.06 5.55
CA GLN A 45 -19.98 -14.65 4.49
C GLN A 45 -21.41 -14.51 5.02
N SER A 46 -21.81 -15.29 6.03
CA SER A 46 -23.12 -15.20 6.69
C SER A 46 -23.35 -13.90 7.46
N ALA A 47 -22.28 -13.18 7.81
CA ALA A 47 -22.31 -11.85 8.42
C ALA A 47 -22.22 -10.70 7.38
N CYS A 48 -22.24 -11.04 6.09
CA CYS A 48 -22.23 -10.08 4.99
C CYS A 48 -23.65 -9.93 4.43
N GLN A 49 -24.21 -8.71 4.51
CA GLN A 49 -25.54 -8.40 4.04
C GLN A 49 -25.50 -7.37 2.92
N LEU A 50 -26.05 -7.72 1.76
CA LEU A 50 -26.36 -6.76 0.70
C LEU A 50 -27.47 -5.82 1.19
N LEU A 51 -27.23 -4.51 1.13
CA LEU A 51 -28.21 -3.52 1.54
C LEU A 51 -29.24 -3.27 0.43
N ASN A 52 -30.49 -3.05 0.81
CA ASN A 52 -31.60 -2.79 -0.12
C ASN A 52 -31.43 -1.51 -0.96
N THR A 53 -30.50 -0.64 -0.57
CA THR A 53 -30.10 0.57 -1.30
C THR A 53 -29.07 0.29 -2.39
N SER A 54 -28.69 -0.96 -2.61
CA SER A 54 -27.82 -1.35 -3.73
C SER A 54 -28.62 -1.39 -5.03
N ASP A 55 -27.99 -0.95 -6.11
CA ASP A 55 -28.51 -1.04 -7.47
C ASP A 55 -27.46 -1.62 -8.42
N GLU A 56 -27.59 -1.43 -9.73
CA GLU A 56 -26.63 -1.92 -10.72
C GLU A 56 -25.28 -1.19 -10.68
N ILE A 57 -25.28 0.08 -10.26
CA ILE A 57 -24.11 0.97 -10.23
C ILE A 57 -23.46 0.94 -8.84
N ASP A 58 -24.26 0.96 -7.79
CA ASP A 58 -23.86 1.00 -6.39
C ASP A 58 -24.10 -0.36 -5.72
N LYS A 59 -23.04 -1.09 -5.42
CA LYS A 59 -23.12 -2.29 -4.57
C LYS A 59 -22.74 -1.96 -3.14
N ARG A 60 -23.70 -2.08 -2.22
CA ARG A 60 -23.55 -1.73 -0.80
C ARG A 60 -23.66 -2.97 0.06
N PHE A 61 -22.62 -3.27 0.82
CA PHE A 61 -22.55 -4.39 1.74
C PHE A 61 -22.26 -3.93 3.15
N LEU A 62 -22.92 -4.56 4.12
CA LEU A 62 -22.52 -4.53 5.51
C LEU A 62 -21.86 -5.87 5.86
N CYS A 63 -20.55 -5.86 6.09
CA CYS A 63 -19.73 -7.02 6.41
C CYS A 63 -19.20 -6.86 7.84
N GLY A 64 -19.91 -7.43 8.81
CA GLY A 64 -19.61 -7.21 10.23
C GLY A 64 -19.74 -5.72 10.60
N LYS A 65 -18.62 -5.07 10.92
CA LYS A 65 -18.55 -3.63 11.26
C LYS A 65 -18.19 -2.73 10.07
N PHE A 66 -17.93 -3.31 8.89
CA PHE A 66 -17.49 -2.57 7.71
C PHE A 66 -18.65 -2.40 6.74
N HIS A 67 -18.90 -1.16 6.34
CA HIS A 67 -19.77 -0.84 5.22
C HIS A 67 -18.91 -0.65 3.97
N ILE A 68 -19.07 -1.56 3.01
CA ILE A 68 -18.32 -1.60 1.76
C ILE A 68 -19.25 -1.11 0.65
N LEU A 69 -18.83 -0.04 -0.04
CA LEU A 69 -19.51 0.48 -1.22
C LEU A 69 -18.58 0.36 -2.42
N VAL A 70 -19.06 -0.26 -3.49
CA VAL A 70 -18.43 -0.24 -4.81
C VAL A 70 -19.37 0.48 -5.76
N THR A 71 -18.93 1.63 -6.26
CA THR A 71 -19.68 2.47 -7.20
C THR A 71 -19.00 2.44 -8.56
N GLN A 72 -19.76 2.12 -9.58
CA GLN A 72 -19.31 1.96 -10.95
C GLN A 72 -19.93 3.03 -11.86
N SER A 73 -19.28 4.19 -11.98
CA SER A 73 -19.89 5.37 -12.60
C SER A 73 -19.12 5.96 -13.79
N GLY A 74 -19.88 6.57 -14.68
CA GLY A 74 -19.42 7.47 -15.74
C GLY A 74 -20.46 8.57 -15.96
N PRO A 75 -20.07 9.84 -16.19
CA PRO A 75 -18.71 10.31 -16.42
C PRO A 75 -17.87 10.36 -15.13
N PHE A 76 -16.55 10.23 -15.28
CA PHE A 76 -15.60 10.45 -14.21
C PHE A 76 -15.61 11.92 -13.77
N GLU A 77 -15.74 12.15 -12.47
CA GLU A 77 -15.66 13.47 -11.85
C GLU A 77 -14.27 13.67 -11.26
N HIS A 78 -13.53 14.62 -11.82
CA HIS A 78 -12.21 14.99 -11.34
C HIS A 78 -12.31 15.58 -9.92
N THR A 79 -11.48 15.11 -9.00
CA THR A 79 -11.49 15.56 -7.59
C THR A 79 -10.23 16.36 -7.24
N PRO A 80 -10.30 17.34 -6.33
CA PRO A 80 -9.13 18.08 -5.88
C PRO A 80 -8.03 17.18 -5.28
N LEU A 81 -8.40 16.00 -4.76
CA LEU A 81 -7.43 15.03 -4.23
C LEU A 81 -6.52 14.45 -5.32
N ILE A 82 -7.02 14.32 -6.55
CA ILE A 82 -6.23 13.87 -7.69
C ILE A 82 -5.24 14.95 -8.13
N ASP A 83 -5.62 16.23 -8.08
CA ASP A 83 -4.67 17.33 -8.34
C ASP A 83 -3.48 17.27 -7.37
N VAL A 84 -3.76 17.10 -6.08
CA VAL A 84 -2.71 16.95 -5.06
C VAL A 84 -1.87 15.69 -5.31
N ALA A 85 -2.47 14.58 -5.74
CA ALA A 85 -1.76 13.36 -6.07
C ALA A 85 -0.81 13.54 -7.28
N LEU A 86 -1.24 14.29 -8.31
CA LEU A 86 -0.42 14.64 -9.48
C LEU A 86 0.78 15.54 -9.12
N GLU A 87 0.70 16.27 -8.02
CA GLU A 87 1.80 17.10 -7.52
C GLU A 87 2.88 16.33 -6.78
N THR A 88 2.59 15.09 -6.34
CA THR A 88 3.56 14.24 -5.65
C THR A 88 4.78 13.96 -6.52
N TYR A 89 5.94 13.81 -5.88
CA TYR A 89 7.18 13.47 -6.58
C TYR A 89 7.06 12.14 -7.32
N TYR A 90 6.34 11.17 -6.74
CA TYR A 90 6.09 9.88 -7.37
C TYR A 90 5.35 10.04 -8.70
N ALA A 91 4.19 10.72 -8.71
CA ALA A 91 3.42 10.92 -9.93
C ALA A 91 4.26 11.61 -11.02
N ARG A 92 4.98 12.67 -10.67
CA ARG A 92 5.81 13.43 -11.61
C ARG A 92 6.98 12.65 -12.20
N THR A 93 7.49 11.63 -11.52
CA THR A 93 8.71 10.91 -11.93
C THR A 93 8.46 9.49 -12.43
N ALA A 94 7.60 8.73 -11.77
CA ALA A 94 7.28 7.34 -12.09
C ALA A 94 6.06 7.20 -13.01
N PHE A 95 5.17 8.20 -13.02
CA PHE A 95 3.98 8.24 -13.87
C PHE A 95 3.81 9.62 -14.56
N PRO A 96 4.83 10.10 -15.30
CA PRO A 96 4.83 11.47 -15.83
C PRO A 96 3.68 11.78 -16.80
N GLU A 97 3.12 10.76 -17.46
CA GLU A 97 1.96 10.86 -18.34
C GLU A 97 0.61 10.89 -17.59
N ALA A 98 0.60 10.82 -16.25
CA ALA A 98 -0.62 10.79 -15.44
C ALA A 98 -1.47 12.05 -15.63
N THR A 99 -0.86 13.22 -15.75
CA THR A 99 -1.60 14.48 -15.95
C THR A 99 -2.43 14.43 -17.23
N ASP A 100 -1.82 14.04 -18.35
CA ASP A 100 -2.53 13.91 -19.63
C ASP A 100 -3.56 12.78 -19.58
N LEU A 101 -3.21 11.66 -18.93
CA LEU A 101 -4.11 10.52 -18.74
C LEU A 101 -5.41 10.91 -18.04
N ILE A 102 -5.35 11.68 -16.96
CA ILE A 102 -6.53 12.06 -16.17
C ILE A 102 -7.55 12.83 -17.01
N TYR A 103 -7.12 13.65 -17.97
CA TYR A 103 -8.02 14.34 -18.90
C TYR A 103 -8.74 13.39 -19.89
N ASP A 104 -8.18 12.21 -20.14
CA ASP A 104 -8.75 11.19 -21.03
C ASP A 104 -9.64 10.18 -20.27
N ILE A 105 -9.66 10.20 -18.94
CA ILE A 105 -10.46 9.26 -18.14
C ILE A 105 -11.95 9.56 -18.32
N ALA A 106 -12.70 8.54 -18.72
CA ALA A 106 -14.13 8.65 -18.99
C ALA A 106 -15.00 8.16 -17.83
N ALA A 107 -14.49 7.23 -17.02
CA ALA A 107 -15.25 6.55 -15.97
C ALA A 107 -14.34 6.07 -14.84
N CYS A 108 -14.94 5.75 -13.69
CA CYS A 108 -14.23 5.15 -12.57
C CYS A 108 -15.05 4.07 -11.85
N THR A 109 -14.34 3.15 -11.20
CA THR A 109 -14.88 2.30 -10.15
C THR A 109 -14.33 2.79 -8.83
N GLN A 110 -15.19 3.33 -7.98
CA GLN A 110 -14.82 3.76 -6.63
C GLN A 110 -15.11 2.65 -5.63
N ILE A 111 -14.12 2.34 -4.80
CA ILE A 111 -14.22 1.40 -3.68
C ILE A 111 -14.09 2.22 -2.40
N SER A 112 -15.07 2.09 -1.51
CA SER A 112 -15.13 2.80 -0.23
C SER A 112 -15.41 1.83 0.90
N VAL A 113 -14.51 1.74 1.88
CA VAL A 113 -14.70 0.96 3.12
C VAL A 113 -14.90 1.93 4.27
N ARG A 114 -16.04 1.83 4.97
CA ARG A 114 -16.47 2.78 6.01
C ARG A 114 -16.86 2.04 7.28
N LYS A 115 -16.82 2.72 8.42
CA LYS A 115 -17.30 2.16 9.70
C LYS A 115 -18.82 2.19 9.83
N SER A 116 -19.45 3.23 9.26
CA SER A 116 -20.90 3.44 9.33
C SER A 116 -21.54 3.36 7.95
N VAL A 117 -22.80 2.93 7.93
CA VAL A 117 -23.67 2.93 6.74
C VAL A 117 -24.02 4.35 6.31
N ILE A 118 -24.08 5.29 7.27
CA ILE A 118 -24.34 6.70 6.98
C ILE A 118 -22.99 7.38 6.70
N PRO A 119 -22.80 7.98 5.50
CA PRO A 119 -21.61 8.78 5.22
C PRO A 119 -21.44 9.88 6.28
N THR A 120 -20.23 10.04 6.80
CA THR A 120 -19.93 11.08 7.79
C THR A 120 -20.33 12.47 7.27
N ASP A 121 -20.11 12.73 6.00
CA ASP A 121 -20.40 14.00 5.32
C ASP A 121 -21.91 14.26 5.18
N ALA A 122 -22.72 13.20 5.19
CA ALA A 122 -24.19 13.27 5.15
C ALA A 122 -24.82 13.38 6.54
N LEU A 123 -24.06 13.19 7.62
CA LEU A 123 -24.55 13.38 8.98
C LEU A 123 -24.69 14.88 9.28
N PRO A 124 -25.83 15.33 9.83
CA PRO A 124 -25.93 16.65 10.45
C PRO A 124 -24.83 16.87 11.50
N GLU A 125 -24.21 18.05 11.55
CA GLU A 125 -23.11 18.38 12.48
C GLU A 125 -23.44 18.08 13.95
N ASN A 126 -24.70 18.27 14.35
CA ASN A 126 -25.22 17.96 15.68
C ASN A 126 -25.25 16.45 15.98
N LEU A 127 -25.35 15.58 14.97
CA LEU A 127 -25.25 14.13 15.14
C LEU A 127 -23.80 13.65 15.13
N LYS A 128 -22.91 14.30 14.36
CA LYS A 128 -21.46 14.01 14.40
C LYS A 128 -20.89 14.24 15.79
N THR A 129 -21.25 15.35 16.43
CA THR A 129 -20.82 15.69 17.81
C THR A 129 -21.40 14.76 18.87
N PHE A 130 -22.62 14.23 18.66
CA PHE A 130 -23.25 13.30 19.60
C PHE A 130 -22.75 11.85 19.47
N SER A 131 -22.42 11.41 18.25
CA SER A 131 -21.94 10.05 18.01
C SER A 131 -20.48 9.86 18.45
N GLY A 132 -19.67 10.91 18.52
CA GLY A 132 -18.23 10.78 18.78
C GLY A 132 -17.48 10.17 17.59
N ALA A 133 -16.25 10.63 17.33
CA ALA A 133 -15.46 10.21 16.17
C ALA A 133 -15.30 8.68 16.08
N GLU A 134 -15.16 8.01 17.23
CA GLU A 134 -14.97 6.56 17.34
C GLU A 134 -16.15 5.74 16.76
N ASN A 135 -17.35 6.31 16.61
CA ASN A 135 -18.51 5.58 16.06
C ASN A 135 -18.70 5.78 14.54
N ILE A 136 -18.03 6.77 13.95
CA ILE A 136 -18.21 7.17 12.54
C ILE A 136 -16.92 7.08 11.72
N ALA A 137 -15.78 6.91 12.38
CA ALA A 137 -14.46 6.79 11.78
C ALA A 137 -13.65 5.67 12.47
N PHE A 138 -12.63 5.19 11.77
CA PHE A 138 -11.64 4.28 12.31
C PHE A 138 -10.60 5.08 13.11
N CYS A 139 -10.47 4.79 14.40
CA CYS A 139 -9.58 5.52 15.32
C CYS A 139 -8.54 4.61 16.00
N GLU A 140 -8.67 3.30 15.80
CA GLU A 140 -7.74 2.30 16.33
C GLU A 140 -6.94 1.70 15.18
N VAL A 141 -5.68 1.34 15.45
CA VAL A 141 -4.72 0.90 14.42
C VAL A 141 -5.18 -0.36 13.72
N GLU A 142 -5.55 -1.38 14.48
CA GLU A 142 -5.96 -2.68 13.94
C GLU A 142 -7.21 -2.54 13.07
N GLU A 143 -8.15 -1.70 13.51
CA GLU A 143 -9.36 -1.41 12.74
C GLU A 143 -9.06 -0.65 11.44
N THR A 144 -8.17 0.33 11.50
CA THR A 144 -7.73 1.12 10.34
C THR A 144 -7.02 0.23 9.33
N LEU A 145 -6.09 -0.62 9.78
CA LEU A 145 -5.36 -1.56 8.94
C LEU A 145 -6.29 -2.60 8.31
N GLN A 146 -7.26 -3.13 9.06
CA GLN A 146 -8.25 -4.07 8.52
C GLN A 146 -9.12 -3.41 7.44
N ALA A 147 -9.54 -2.15 7.64
CA ALA A 147 -10.27 -1.41 6.61
C ALA A 147 -9.41 -1.17 5.35
N MET A 148 -8.13 -0.82 5.52
CA MET A 148 -7.18 -0.64 4.42
C MET A 148 -6.93 -1.95 3.67
N GLU A 149 -6.81 -3.06 4.38
CA GLU A 149 -6.64 -4.38 3.79
C GLU A 149 -7.84 -4.79 2.94
N ILE A 150 -9.07 -4.60 3.44
CA ILE A 150 -10.29 -4.88 2.67
C ILE A 150 -10.30 -4.05 1.38
N ALA A 151 -10.07 -2.74 1.48
CA ALA A 151 -10.07 -1.85 0.32
C ALA A 151 -8.98 -2.23 -0.69
N ARG A 152 -7.78 -2.56 -0.21
CA ARG A 152 -6.63 -2.99 -1.03
C ARG A 152 -6.97 -4.27 -1.79
N LEU A 153 -7.49 -5.30 -1.12
CA LEU A 153 -7.81 -6.59 -1.72
C LEU A 153 -8.92 -6.48 -2.77
N ILE A 154 -10.00 -5.77 -2.46
CA ILE A 154 -11.09 -5.54 -3.43
C ILE A 154 -10.53 -4.79 -4.65
N THR A 155 -9.77 -3.71 -4.43
CA THR A 155 -9.16 -2.93 -5.53
C THR A 155 -8.25 -3.81 -6.37
N ALA A 156 -7.40 -4.63 -5.77
CA ALA A 156 -6.47 -5.51 -6.49
C ALA A 156 -7.20 -6.50 -7.40
N ILE A 157 -8.26 -7.13 -6.90
CA ILE A 157 -9.06 -8.08 -7.69
C ILE A 157 -9.80 -7.35 -8.82
N ILE A 158 -10.36 -6.17 -8.57
CA ILE A 158 -11.01 -5.36 -9.61
C ILE A 158 -10.00 -4.97 -10.70
N VAL A 159 -8.82 -4.48 -10.34
CA VAL A 159 -7.75 -4.09 -11.28
C VAL A 159 -7.36 -5.26 -12.18
N GLU A 160 -7.21 -6.45 -11.59
CA GLU A 160 -6.85 -7.68 -12.32
C GLU A 160 -7.92 -8.07 -13.35
N ARG A 161 -9.20 -7.92 -13.01
CA ARG A 161 -10.33 -8.31 -13.88
C ARG A 161 -10.70 -7.26 -14.93
N SER A 162 -10.44 -5.98 -14.67
CA SER A 162 -10.98 -4.87 -15.46
C SER A 162 -9.97 -4.12 -16.33
N GLN A 163 -8.66 -4.41 -16.20
CA GLN A 163 -7.57 -3.79 -16.97
C GLN A 163 -7.67 -2.25 -17.06
N PRO A 164 -7.62 -1.55 -15.92
CA PRO A 164 -7.76 -0.09 -15.89
C PRO A 164 -6.54 0.64 -16.47
N ASP A 165 -6.63 1.96 -16.61
CA ASP A 165 -5.52 2.80 -17.04
C ASP A 165 -4.71 3.39 -15.86
N ALA A 166 -5.35 3.58 -14.71
CA ALA A 166 -4.70 4.04 -13.48
C ALA A 166 -5.49 3.62 -12.23
N VAL A 167 -4.80 3.65 -11.08
CA VAL A 167 -5.40 3.44 -9.76
C VAL A 167 -5.00 4.61 -8.88
N PHE A 168 -5.99 5.28 -8.31
CA PHE A 168 -5.80 6.30 -7.29
C PHE A 168 -6.12 5.71 -5.92
N TRP A 169 -5.07 5.47 -5.13
CA TRP A 169 -5.16 5.02 -3.76
C TRP A 169 -5.16 6.23 -2.82
N VAL A 170 -6.33 6.56 -2.28
CA VAL A 170 -6.56 7.84 -1.59
C VAL A 170 -5.77 8.00 -0.28
N PRO A 171 -5.65 6.98 0.61
CA PRO A 171 -5.04 7.17 1.94
C PRO A 171 -3.65 7.79 1.95
N SER A 172 -2.79 7.40 1.01
CA SER A 172 -1.43 7.95 0.84
C SER A 172 -1.29 8.77 -0.45
N ARG A 173 -2.41 9.06 -1.12
CA ARG A 173 -2.49 9.84 -2.37
C ARG A 173 -1.65 9.28 -3.51
N PHE A 174 -1.48 7.97 -3.55
CA PHE A 174 -0.77 7.30 -4.63
C PHE A 174 -1.62 7.29 -5.91
N LEU A 175 -1.15 7.96 -6.96
CA LEU A 175 -1.66 7.76 -8.32
C LEU A 175 -0.70 6.84 -9.07
N LEU A 176 -1.15 5.62 -9.35
CA LEU A 176 -0.32 4.50 -9.79
C LEU A 176 -0.78 3.97 -11.14
N LYS A 177 0.17 3.43 -11.90
CA LYS A 177 -0.14 2.52 -13.00
C LYS A 177 -0.71 1.21 -12.43
N PRO A 178 -1.59 0.51 -13.17
CA PRO A 178 -2.18 -0.75 -12.71
C PRO A 178 -1.13 -1.76 -12.24
N ASP A 179 -0.10 -2.02 -13.04
CA ASP A 179 0.97 -2.96 -12.68
C ASP A 179 1.73 -2.55 -11.41
N ALA A 180 1.96 -1.25 -11.22
CA ALA A 180 2.64 -0.73 -10.04
C ALA A 180 1.77 -0.88 -8.78
N PHE A 181 0.47 -0.60 -8.90
CA PHE A 181 -0.49 -0.86 -7.82
C PHE A 181 -0.55 -2.35 -7.50
N SER A 182 -0.70 -3.23 -8.49
CA SER A 182 -0.75 -4.68 -8.28
C SER A 182 0.52 -5.22 -7.61
N ALA A 183 1.71 -4.69 -7.96
CA ALA A 183 2.97 -5.06 -7.31
C ALA A 183 2.99 -4.67 -5.83
N LEU A 184 2.61 -3.43 -5.50
CA LEU A 184 2.54 -2.96 -4.12
C LEU A 184 1.44 -3.67 -3.32
N ALA A 185 0.29 -3.93 -3.95
CA ALA A 185 -0.83 -4.59 -3.31
C ALA A 185 -0.53 -6.06 -3.01
N ARG A 186 0.34 -6.74 -3.77
CA ARG A 186 0.72 -8.14 -3.52
C ARG A 186 1.96 -8.31 -2.64
N ALA A 187 2.70 -7.23 -2.37
CA ALA A 187 3.88 -7.29 -1.53
C ALA A 187 3.53 -7.77 -0.11
N SER A 188 4.43 -8.55 0.50
CA SER A 188 4.32 -8.99 1.90
C SER A 188 4.30 -7.81 2.88
N ASN A 189 4.98 -6.72 2.52
CA ASN A 189 4.95 -5.44 3.22
C ASN A 189 4.02 -4.45 2.51
N TYR A 190 2.74 -4.44 2.88
CA TYR A 190 1.74 -3.52 2.35
C TYR A 190 1.86 -2.08 2.88
N ASP A 191 2.75 -1.82 3.85
CA ASP A 191 3.01 -0.47 4.37
C ASP A 191 3.44 0.50 3.26
N ASP A 192 4.11 -0.03 2.23
CA ASP A 192 4.62 0.75 1.10
C ASP A 192 3.49 1.32 0.21
N LEU A 193 2.27 0.78 0.32
CA LEU A 193 1.07 1.35 -0.28
C LEU A 193 0.39 2.35 0.66
N TYR A 194 0.46 2.14 1.97
CA TYR A 194 -0.27 2.95 2.96
C TYR A 194 0.47 4.23 3.36
N LEU A 195 1.78 4.29 3.09
CA LEU A 195 2.63 5.42 3.43
C LEU A 195 3.49 5.80 2.21
N LEU A 196 3.35 7.05 1.76
CA LEU A 196 4.17 7.62 0.69
C LEU A 196 5.16 8.63 1.29
N PRO A 197 6.46 8.31 1.36
CA PRO A 197 7.50 9.30 1.59
C PRO A 197 7.62 10.23 0.37
N ASN A 198 7.22 11.48 0.53
CA ASN A 198 7.21 12.50 -0.52
C ASN A 198 8.25 13.60 -0.20
N PRO A 199 9.28 13.79 -1.04
CA PRO A 199 10.30 14.80 -0.80
C PRO A 199 9.73 16.21 -1.00
N VAL A 200 10.03 17.10 -0.06
CA VAL A 200 9.65 18.51 -0.11
C VAL A 200 10.91 19.36 -0.20
N ALA A 201 11.07 20.08 -1.30
CA ALA A 201 12.23 20.95 -1.48
C ALA A 201 11.92 22.36 -0.97
N GLN A 202 12.80 22.90 -0.13
CA GLN A 202 12.75 24.28 0.30
C GLN A 202 14.09 24.94 0.04
N GLN A 203 14.07 26.20 -0.38
CA GLN A 203 15.28 27.00 -0.43
C GLN A 203 15.54 27.56 0.97
N ASP A 204 16.72 27.29 1.50
CA ASP A 204 17.19 27.88 2.74
C ASP A 204 17.29 29.41 2.55
N PRO A 205 16.55 30.21 3.35
CA PRO A 205 16.55 31.66 3.20
C PRO A 205 17.89 32.31 3.58
N GLU A 206 18.71 31.67 4.41
CA GLU A 206 19.98 32.21 4.89
C GLU A 206 21.14 31.83 3.97
N THR A 207 21.22 30.56 3.56
CA THR A 207 22.33 30.05 2.75
C THR A 207 22.04 30.09 1.24
N GLY A 208 20.77 30.16 0.86
CA GLY A 208 20.32 30.04 -0.53
C GLY A 208 20.42 28.61 -1.08
N GLU A 209 20.90 27.65 -0.30
CA GLU A 209 21.00 26.24 -0.68
C GLU A 209 19.62 25.61 -0.79
N ARG A 210 19.46 24.70 -1.75
CA ARG A 210 18.22 23.93 -1.89
C ARG A 210 18.32 22.68 -1.04
N LEU A 211 17.60 22.69 0.09
CA LEU A 211 17.52 21.57 1.01
C LEU A 211 16.28 20.73 0.71
N ILE A 212 16.33 19.46 1.10
CA ILE A 212 15.25 18.50 0.88
C ILE A 212 14.79 18.01 2.25
N GLY A 213 13.49 18.16 2.51
CA GLY A 213 12.77 17.52 3.60
C GLY A 213 11.96 16.34 3.05
N MET A 214 11.22 15.70 3.93
CA MET A 214 10.38 14.55 3.59
C MET A 214 9.07 14.60 4.36
N GLU A 215 7.96 14.33 3.70
CA GLU A 215 6.64 14.18 4.31
C GLU A 215 6.16 12.73 4.15
N GLY A 216 5.63 12.13 5.22
CA GLY A 216 5.00 10.82 5.18
C GLY A 216 3.50 10.96 4.91
N ILE A 217 3.10 10.98 3.65
CA ILE A 217 1.68 11.08 3.27
C ILE A 217 0.98 9.77 3.64
N GLY A 218 -0.05 9.85 4.49
CA GLY A 218 -0.77 8.70 5.03
C GLY A 218 -0.26 8.24 6.40
N ALA A 219 0.79 8.87 6.95
CA ALA A 219 1.32 8.54 8.28
C ALA A 219 0.29 8.76 9.40
N GLU A 220 -0.64 9.70 9.22
CA GLU A 220 -1.69 10.01 10.19
C GLU A 220 -2.64 8.82 10.43
N TRP A 221 -2.83 7.99 9.40
CA TRP A 221 -3.65 6.79 9.48
C TRP A 221 -2.92 5.61 10.11
N LEU A 222 -1.60 5.71 10.27
CA LEU A 222 -0.76 4.66 10.83
C LEU A 222 -0.24 5.01 12.23
N THR A 223 -0.11 6.31 12.53
CA THR A 223 0.55 6.81 13.74
C THR A 223 -0.33 7.77 14.55
N GLY A 224 -1.40 8.31 13.98
CA GLY A 224 -2.20 9.38 14.60
C GLY A 224 -1.74 10.79 14.26
N TYR A 225 -0.57 10.94 13.66
CA TYR A 225 0.08 12.24 13.43
C TYR A 225 0.58 12.35 12.00
N ARG A 226 0.64 13.57 11.48
CA ARG A 226 1.47 13.85 10.31
C ARG A 226 2.92 13.64 10.68
N VAL A 227 3.69 12.96 9.84
CA VAL A 227 5.12 12.72 10.11
C VAL A 227 5.94 13.41 9.05
N LYS A 228 6.89 14.24 9.46
CA LYS A 228 7.76 15.00 8.56
C LYS A 228 9.22 15.03 9.03
N VAL A 229 10.11 15.24 8.09
CA VAL A 229 11.50 15.62 8.32
C VAL A 229 11.69 16.99 7.69
N LEU A 230 12.10 17.98 8.46
CA LEU A 230 12.35 19.31 7.93
C LEU A 230 13.53 19.31 6.94
N PRO A 231 13.56 20.25 5.97
CA PRO A 231 14.63 20.33 4.99
C PRO A 231 16.02 20.37 5.62
N CYS A 232 16.87 19.42 5.23
CA CYS A 232 18.23 19.29 5.76
C CYS A 232 19.20 18.76 4.68
N SER A 233 20.48 18.63 5.04
CA SER A 233 21.56 18.18 4.15
C SER A 233 21.70 16.66 4.04
N LEU A 234 20.82 15.90 4.71
CA LEU A 234 20.84 14.45 4.70
C LEU A 234 20.31 13.88 3.37
N PRO A 235 20.75 12.67 2.96
CA PRO A 235 20.26 12.05 1.73
C PRO A 235 18.75 11.80 1.78
N PRO A 236 17.98 12.14 0.73
CA PRO A 236 16.53 11.93 0.69
C PRO A 236 16.12 10.47 0.93
N GLU A 237 16.95 9.51 0.49
CA GLU A 237 16.74 8.08 0.71
C GLU A 237 16.67 7.74 2.19
N TYR A 238 17.61 8.30 2.95
CA TYR A 238 17.68 8.12 4.38
C TYR A 238 16.48 8.77 5.08
N LEU A 239 16.04 9.94 4.61
CA LEU A 239 14.85 10.60 5.15
C LEU A 239 13.57 9.79 4.93
N ALA A 240 13.44 9.13 3.78
CA ALA A 240 12.32 8.24 3.52
C ALA A 240 12.36 7.01 4.44
N GLU A 241 13.54 6.42 4.63
CA GLU A 241 13.72 5.26 5.52
C GLU A 241 13.30 5.56 6.96
N ILE A 242 13.67 6.72 7.52
CA ILE A 242 13.33 7.05 8.91
C ILE A 242 11.83 7.29 9.12
N ILE A 243 11.11 7.82 8.12
CA ILE A 243 9.64 7.98 8.20
C ILE A 243 8.95 6.61 8.21
N VAL A 244 9.38 5.71 7.32
CA VAL A 244 8.84 4.34 7.26
C VAL A 244 9.18 3.58 8.54
N ALA A 245 10.43 3.69 9.02
CA ALA A 245 10.88 3.07 10.25
C ALA A 245 10.05 3.55 11.44
N PHE A 246 9.85 4.87 11.59
CA PHE A 246 9.05 5.43 12.68
C PHE A 246 7.64 4.83 12.74
N ALA A 247 6.94 4.78 11.60
CA ALA A 247 5.61 4.20 11.52
C ALA A 247 5.61 2.70 11.87
N LYS A 248 6.63 1.95 11.47
CA LYS A 248 6.79 0.53 11.83
C LYS A 248 7.07 0.33 13.31
N VAL A 249 7.93 1.16 13.91
CA VAL A 249 8.30 1.09 15.33
C VAL A 249 7.07 1.29 16.20
N THR A 250 6.34 2.38 16.00
CA THR A 250 5.18 2.74 16.83
C THR A 250 4.05 1.72 16.70
N ARG A 251 3.81 1.19 15.49
CA ARG A 251 2.84 0.10 15.31
C ARG A 251 3.25 -1.19 16.01
N LYS A 252 4.54 -1.57 15.94
CA LYS A 252 5.04 -2.80 16.56
C LYS A 252 5.04 -2.73 18.09
N SER A 253 5.32 -1.56 18.67
CA SER A 253 5.22 -1.35 20.12
C SER A 253 3.77 -1.22 20.59
N GLY A 254 2.87 -0.71 19.74
CA GLY A 254 1.51 -0.33 20.13
C GLY A 254 1.46 0.98 20.94
N ASP A 255 2.62 1.65 21.07
CA ASP A 255 2.84 2.82 21.90
C ASP A 255 3.55 3.91 21.10
N MET A 256 3.15 5.16 21.34
CA MET A 256 3.84 6.33 20.79
C MET A 256 5.11 6.64 21.58
N ILE A 257 6.16 7.04 20.86
CA ILE A 257 7.41 7.53 21.44
C ILE A 257 7.14 8.91 22.07
N GLU A 258 7.59 9.15 23.29
CA GLU A 258 7.33 10.41 24.00
C GLU A 258 8.02 11.60 23.31
N ASP A 259 7.48 12.81 23.49
CA ASP A 259 8.07 14.03 22.95
C ASP A 259 9.50 14.25 23.50
N GLY A 260 10.44 14.53 22.59
CA GLY A 260 11.85 14.70 22.90
C GLY A 260 12.65 13.40 22.98
N ASP A 261 12.01 12.23 23.03
CA ASP A 261 12.70 10.94 23.05
C ASP A 261 13.25 10.56 21.67
N VAL A 262 14.10 9.52 21.65
CA VAL A 262 14.79 9.05 20.44
C VAL A 262 14.51 7.59 20.13
N PHE A 263 14.46 7.28 18.84
CA PHE A 263 14.53 5.91 18.31
C PHE A 263 15.64 5.81 17.27
N GLY A 264 16.02 4.58 16.93
CA GLY A 264 17.01 4.31 15.90
C GLY A 264 17.23 2.83 15.69
N ARG A 265 17.91 2.48 14.60
CA ARG A 265 18.29 1.09 14.30
C ARG A 265 19.32 0.54 15.28
N ASP A 266 20.27 1.38 15.70
CA ASP A 266 21.35 1.01 16.61
C ASP A 266 21.85 2.24 17.40
N GLU A 267 22.86 2.04 18.25
CA GLU A 267 23.44 3.10 19.10
C GLU A 267 23.99 4.32 18.34
N ASN A 268 24.36 4.14 17.07
CA ASN A 268 24.89 5.17 16.19
C ASN A 268 23.79 5.95 15.47
N GLU A 269 22.53 5.53 15.55
CA GLU A 269 21.40 6.24 14.98
C GLU A 269 20.48 6.72 16.10
N LYS A 270 20.33 8.04 16.24
CA LYS A 270 19.34 8.64 17.15
C LYS A 270 18.52 9.67 16.40
N ILE A 271 17.24 9.38 16.25
CA ILE A 271 16.24 10.22 15.62
C ILE A 271 15.30 10.67 16.73
N GLN A 272 15.33 11.97 17.03
CA GLN A 272 14.48 12.60 18.02
C GLN A 272 13.08 12.83 17.45
N VAL A 273 12.07 12.53 18.26
CA VAL A 273 10.66 12.77 17.99
C VAL A 273 10.27 14.11 18.62
N ILE A 274 9.79 15.05 17.81
CA ILE A 274 9.40 16.38 18.26
C ILE A 274 7.93 16.60 17.88
N TYR A 275 7.09 16.84 18.87
CA TYR A 275 5.68 17.12 18.67
C TYR A 275 5.46 18.60 18.36
N HIS A 276 4.64 18.85 17.36
CA HIS A 276 4.13 20.15 17.01
C HIS A 276 2.61 20.16 17.24
N ASP A 277 2.12 21.24 17.83
CA ASP A 277 0.69 21.44 18.08
C ASP A 277 -0.12 21.39 16.77
N GLU A 278 -1.44 21.23 16.90
CA GLU A 278 -2.37 21.15 15.77
C GLU A 278 -2.22 22.34 14.81
N ASP A 279 -2.13 22.04 13.51
CA ASP A 279 -2.24 23.05 12.45
C ASP A 279 -3.70 23.56 12.36
N ASP A 280 -3.97 24.53 11.47
CA ASP A 280 -5.31 25.13 11.25
C ASP A 280 -6.42 24.11 10.92
N ASP A 281 -6.05 22.90 10.51
CA ASP A 281 -6.96 21.79 10.21
C ASP A 281 -7.17 20.79 11.36
N GLY A 282 -6.61 21.08 12.55
CA GLY A 282 -6.80 20.29 13.76
C GLY A 282 -5.96 19.00 13.81
N LEU A 283 -4.94 18.86 12.94
CA LEU A 283 -4.07 17.70 12.92
C LEU A 283 -2.67 18.04 13.44
N SER A 284 -2.25 17.39 14.52
CA SER A 284 -0.90 17.50 15.07
C SER A 284 0.15 16.85 14.17
N ALA A 285 1.36 17.38 14.24
CA ALA A 285 2.49 16.89 13.46
C ALA A 285 3.65 16.43 14.34
N ILE A 286 4.37 15.42 13.87
CA ILE A 286 5.62 14.93 14.43
C ILE A 286 6.73 15.25 13.46
N GLU A 287 7.74 15.95 13.95
CA GLU A 287 9.02 16.11 13.27
C GLU A 287 9.99 15.03 13.74
N LEU A 288 10.64 14.37 12.77
CA LEU A 288 11.73 13.44 13.01
C LEU A 288 13.05 14.16 12.74
N LYS A 289 13.83 14.40 13.80
CA LYS A 289 15.11 15.12 13.73
C LYS A 289 16.28 14.19 14.03
N VAL A 290 17.19 14.04 13.08
CA VAL A 290 18.39 13.20 13.27
C VAL A 290 19.39 13.96 14.15
N VAL A 291 19.54 13.53 15.39
CA VAL A 291 20.42 14.16 16.40
C VAL A 291 21.75 13.42 16.57
N HIS A 292 21.84 12.18 16.09
CA HIS A 292 23.08 11.43 16.03
C HIS A 292 23.07 10.46 14.85
N ASN A 293 24.06 10.61 13.97
CA ASN A 293 24.41 9.64 12.94
C ASN A 293 25.84 9.88 12.46
N PRO A 294 26.85 9.16 13.00
CA PRO A 294 28.25 9.30 12.61
C PRO A 294 28.50 9.08 11.11
N ASN A 295 27.71 8.23 10.44
CA ASN A 295 27.86 7.96 9.01
C ASN A 295 27.59 9.20 8.15
N TYR A 296 26.79 10.14 8.67
CA TYR A 296 26.51 11.43 8.05
C TYR A 296 27.21 12.61 8.74
N GLY A 297 28.19 12.32 9.61
CA GLY A 297 28.96 13.34 10.33
C GLY A 297 28.22 14.04 11.47
N ILE A 298 27.08 13.50 11.92
CA ILE A 298 26.27 14.08 13.01
C ILE A 298 26.69 13.47 14.35
N VAL A 299 27.50 14.20 15.12
CA VAL A 299 28.06 13.74 16.41
C VAL A 299 27.45 14.51 17.60
N ARG A 300 26.23 14.11 17.97
CA ARG A 300 25.54 14.11 19.29
C ARG A 300 25.29 15.45 20.03
N GLU A 301 24.02 15.69 20.36
CA GLU A 301 23.60 16.25 21.66
C GLU A 301 23.15 15.07 22.56
N TYR A 302 23.51 15.07 23.85
CA TYR A 302 23.24 13.93 24.75
C TYR A 302 21.73 13.80 25.03
N VAL A 303 21.11 12.72 24.57
CA VAL A 303 19.72 12.33 24.89
C VAL A 303 19.71 10.89 25.46
N PRO A 304 18.93 10.59 26.51
CA PRO A 304 18.75 9.22 27.03
C PRO A 304 18.20 8.24 25.97
N ALA A 305 18.51 6.95 26.11
CA ALA A 305 18.18 5.86 25.17
C ALA A 305 16.86 5.16 25.55
N MET A 306 16.15 4.39 24.70
CA MET A 306 16.05 4.16 23.25
C MET A 306 14.88 3.15 23.07
N TYR A 307 14.14 3.22 21.96
CA TYR A 307 13.50 2.03 21.39
C TYR A 307 14.39 1.53 20.23
N GLU A 308 15.02 0.37 20.39
CA GLU A 308 15.70 -0.33 19.30
C GLU A 308 14.65 -1.05 18.45
N TYR A 309 14.54 -0.70 17.17
CA TYR A 309 13.77 -1.51 16.22
C TYR A 309 14.72 -2.40 15.45
N ASN A 310 14.76 -3.67 15.83
CA ASN A 310 15.40 -4.70 15.03
C ASN A 310 14.59 -4.91 13.75
N ASP A 311 15.05 -4.29 12.67
CA ASP A 311 14.67 -4.62 11.30
C ASP A 311 15.45 -5.88 10.90
N VAL A 312 14.94 -7.01 11.37
CA VAL A 312 15.29 -8.30 10.82
C VAL A 312 13.98 -8.76 10.20
N GLU A 313 13.84 -8.54 8.88
CA GLU A 313 13.38 -9.63 8.03
C GLU A 313 14.05 -10.85 8.62
N SER A 314 13.27 -11.69 9.29
CA SER A 314 13.72 -13.00 9.67
C SER A 314 14.19 -13.68 8.39
N LYS A 315 15.48 -13.54 8.07
CA LYS A 315 16.30 -14.74 8.03
C LYS A 315 15.80 -15.50 9.23
N GLU A 316 15.01 -16.52 8.97
CA GLU A 316 14.79 -17.57 9.92
C GLU A 316 16.13 -17.71 10.62
N THR A 317 16.18 -17.26 11.86
CA THR A 317 16.96 -17.99 12.83
C THR A 317 16.27 -19.34 12.81
N VAL A 318 16.68 -20.18 11.83
CA VAL A 318 16.93 -21.58 12.07
C VAL A 318 17.40 -21.58 13.51
N PRO A 319 16.67 -22.23 14.44
CA PRO A 319 17.15 -22.32 15.80
C PRO A 319 18.62 -22.66 15.66
N LEU A 320 19.49 -21.88 16.31
CA LEU A 320 20.88 -22.25 16.49
C LEU A 320 20.83 -23.61 17.20
N ALA A 321 20.62 -24.67 16.41
CA ALA A 321 21.24 -25.94 16.60
C ALA A 321 22.69 -25.54 16.81
N MET A 322 23.14 -25.85 18.02
CA MET A 322 24.50 -25.70 18.45
C MET A 322 25.40 -26.53 17.53
N ASP A 323 25.62 -26.07 16.31
CA ASP A 323 26.61 -26.62 15.40
C ASP A 323 27.90 -25.83 15.63
N SER A 324 28.61 -26.21 16.67
CA SER A 324 30.05 -26.48 16.59
C SER A 324 30.65 -26.80 17.97
N GLU A 325 30.18 -27.87 18.61
CA GLU A 325 31.05 -28.65 19.53
C GLU A 325 31.36 -30.06 19.01
N ASP A 326 30.92 -30.43 17.80
CA ASP A 326 31.31 -31.70 17.14
C ASP A 326 32.61 -31.60 16.33
N ALA A 327 33.30 -30.45 16.34
CA ALA A 327 34.51 -30.23 15.53
C ALA A 327 35.82 -30.73 16.18
N GLY A 328 35.76 -31.56 17.23
CA GLY A 328 36.97 -32.01 17.93
C GLY A 328 36.88 -33.34 18.68
N LEU A 329 35.77 -34.07 18.57
CA LEU A 329 35.58 -35.35 19.25
C LEU A 329 36.00 -36.51 18.32
N ASP A 330 36.91 -37.36 18.79
CA ASP A 330 37.42 -38.50 18.03
C ASP A 330 36.53 -39.73 18.27
N PRO A 331 35.83 -40.27 17.25
CA PRO A 331 34.96 -41.43 17.43
C PRO A 331 35.71 -42.71 17.83
N ASP A 332 37.04 -42.74 17.71
CA ASP A 332 37.87 -43.86 18.15
C ASP A 332 38.39 -43.69 19.60
N ASP A 333 38.16 -42.54 20.26
CA ASP A 333 38.41 -42.36 21.69
C ASP A 333 37.18 -42.82 22.52
N PRO A 334 37.36 -43.71 23.50
CA PRO A 334 36.24 -44.28 24.27
C PRO A 334 35.48 -43.28 25.13
N VAL A 335 36.06 -42.12 25.44
CA VAL A 335 35.38 -41.05 26.20
C VAL A 335 34.52 -40.21 25.26
N ASP A 336 35.07 -39.84 24.11
CA ASP A 336 34.38 -39.05 23.09
C ASP A 336 33.22 -39.82 22.46
N ALA A 337 33.38 -41.13 22.23
CA ALA A 337 32.32 -42.02 21.77
C ALA A 337 31.14 -42.07 22.76
N ALA A 338 31.41 -42.08 24.06
CA ALA A 338 30.36 -42.07 25.09
C ALA A 338 29.63 -40.72 25.17
N ILE A 339 30.31 -39.61 24.86
CA ILE A 339 29.72 -38.27 24.78
C ILE A 339 28.81 -38.18 23.56
N LEU A 340 29.24 -38.70 22.40
CA LEU A 340 28.44 -38.75 21.18
C LEU A 340 27.18 -39.60 21.35
N GLU A 341 27.27 -40.77 21.99
CA GLU A 341 26.11 -41.63 22.29
C GLU A 341 25.10 -40.89 23.18
N ARG A 342 25.58 -40.14 24.18
CA ARG A 342 24.74 -39.34 25.09
C ARG A 342 24.02 -38.18 24.40
N LEU A 343 24.70 -37.51 23.45
CA LEU A 343 24.10 -36.43 22.65
C LEU A 343 23.03 -36.96 21.69
N GLN A 344 23.21 -38.18 21.20
CA GLN A 344 22.26 -38.84 20.32
C GLN A 344 20.99 -39.26 21.08
N GLU A 345 21.12 -39.80 22.30
CA GLU A 345 19.98 -40.08 23.19
C GLU A 345 19.16 -38.82 23.52
N MET A 346 19.82 -37.67 23.75
CA MET A 346 19.12 -36.41 24.05
C MET A 346 18.39 -35.80 22.84
N LYS A 347 18.84 -36.09 21.60
CA LYS A 347 18.11 -35.72 20.38
C LYS A 347 16.85 -36.57 20.16
N GLU A 348 16.83 -37.81 20.64
CA GLU A 348 15.69 -38.73 20.48
C GLU A 348 14.60 -38.54 21.54
N GLU A 349 14.90 -37.94 22.71
CA GLU A 349 13.93 -37.73 23.81
C GLU A 349 13.08 -36.45 23.70
N THR A 350 13.25 -35.61 22.67
CA THR A 350 12.46 -34.37 22.52
C THR A 350 11.28 -34.57 21.55
N PRO A 351 10.01 -34.50 22.01
CA PRO A 351 8.86 -34.65 21.13
C PRO A 351 8.63 -33.37 20.30
N ILE A 352 8.50 -33.55 18.99
CA ILE A 352 8.16 -32.51 18.01
C ILE A 352 6.69 -32.08 18.22
N PRO A 353 6.36 -30.78 18.39
CA PRO A 353 5.00 -30.28 18.20
C PRO A 353 4.72 -30.18 16.69
N GLU A 354 3.63 -30.79 16.25
CA GLU A 354 3.10 -30.68 14.89
C GLU A 354 2.68 -29.23 14.56
N THR A 355 3.06 -28.80 13.34
CA THR A 355 2.41 -27.82 12.46
C THR A 355 2.37 -26.34 12.86
N ALA A 356 3.28 -25.57 12.24
CA ALA A 356 2.93 -24.31 11.58
C ALA A 356 3.52 -24.39 10.17
N GLU A 357 2.65 -24.60 9.17
CA GLU A 357 3.03 -24.61 7.76
C GLU A 357 3.58 -23.23 7.38
N ILE A 358 4.82 -23.22 6.91
CA ILE A 358 5.42 -22.09 6.22
C ILE A 358 4.69 -21.99 4.88
N ARG A 359 3.97 -20.88 4.69
CA ARG A 359 3.09 -20.64 3.54
C ARG A 359 3.95 -20.03 2.43
N ASP A 360 4.36 -20.86 1.47
CA ASP A 360 5.21 -20.46 0.35
C ASP A 360 4.43 -19.59 -0.67
N GLU A 361 5.13 -18.74 -1.43
CA GLU A 361 4.54 -17.84 -2.44
C GLU A 361 3.72 -18.60 -3.52
N GLU A 362 4.06 -19.86 -3.80
CA GLU A 362 3.28 -20.75 -4.70
C GLU A 362 1.89 -21.07 -4.14
N THR A 363 1.73 -21.15 -2.81
CA THR A 363 0.43 -21.45 -2.17
C THR A 363 -0.54 -20.29 -2.32
N LEU A 364 -0.04 -19.05 -2.39
CA LEU A 364 -0.85 -17.84 -2.58
C LEU A 364 -1.28 -17.65 -4.05
N GLU A 365 -0.42 -17.99 -5.01
CA GLU A 365 -0.79 -18.03 -6.44
C GLU A 365 -1.80 -19.15 -6.74
N GLN A 366 -1.67 -20.30 -6.06
CA GLN A 366 -2.66 -21.37 -6.10
C GLN A 366 -3.97 -20.96 -5.44
N GLU A 367 -3.97 -20.32 -4.27
CA GLU A 367 -5.19 -19.83 -3.60
C GLU A 367 -5.92 -18.74 -4.40
N MET A 368 -5.17 -17.85 -5.07
CA MET A 368 -5.76 -16.88 -6.00
C MET A 368 -6.32 -17.54 -7.27
N SER A 369 -5.72 -18.64 -7.73
CA SER A 369 -6.23 -19.46 -8.83
C SER A 369 -7.39 -20.38 -8.42
N GLU A 370 -7.48 -20.79 -7.16
CA GLU A 370 -8.56 -21.63 -6.61
C GLU A 370 -9.86 -20.84 -6.41
N LEU A 371 -9.76 -19.54 -6.11
CA LEU A 371 -10.88 -18.60 -6.19
C LEU A 371 -11.47 -18.48 -7.62
N ASP A 372 -10.76 -18.95 -8.64
CA ASP A 372 -11.14 -18.97 -10.05
C ASP A 372 -11.79 -20.31 -10.49
N GLN A 373 -11.65 -21.40 -9.71
CA GLN A 373 -12.08 -22.75 -10.10
C GLN A 373 -13.42 -23.22 -9.50
N THR A 374 -14.02 -22.49 -8.56
CA THR A 374 -15.29 -22.88 -7.92
C THR A 374 -16.51 -22.80 -8.85
N GLU A 375 -16.35 -22.38 -10.11
CA GLU A 375 -17.42 -22.33 -11.12
C GLU A 375 -17.52 -23.56 -12.04
N GLN A 376 -16.67 -24.59 -11.89
CA GLN A 376 -16.73 -25.79 -12.76
C GLN A 376 -16.87 -27.12 -12.03
N SER A 377 -17.74 -27.24 -11.02
CA SER A 377 -18.34 -28.55 -10.70
C SER A 377 -19.59 -28.47 -9.83
N ALA A 378 -20.75 -28.27 -10.46
CA ALA A 378 -22.02 -28.71 -9.91
C ALA A 378 -22.92 -29.19 -11.05
N ALA A 379 -22.84 -30.50 -11.33
CA ALA A 379 -23.72 -31.17 -12.26
C ALA A 379 -25.19 -31.02 -11.82
N ILE A 380 -25.99 -30.39 -12.69
CA ILE A 380 -27.43 -30.23 -12.58
C ILE A 380 -28.11 -31.61 -12.73
N PRO A 381 -29.00 -32.06 -11.82
CA PRO A 381 -30.00 -33.06 -12.15
C PRO A 381 -31.22 -32.37 -12.77
N ALA A 382 -31.50 -32.72 -14.02
CA ALA A 382 -32.66 -32.27 -14.76
C ALA A 382 -33.98 -32.77 -14.15
N TYR A 383 -34.98 -31.89 -13.96
CA TYR A 383 -36.40 -32.26 -14.01
C TYR A 383 -37.30 -31.12 -14.53
N THR A 384 -37.87 -31.38 -15.71
CA THR A 384 -39.19 -31.02 -16.28
C THR A 384 -39.94 -29.73 -15.89
N ARG A 385 -39.90 -28.78 -16.84
CA ARG A 385 -41.01 -28.11 -17.57
C ARG A 385 -42.45 -28.28 -17.03
N ALA A 386 -43.05 -27.15 -16.63
CA ALA A 386 -44.48 -26.87 -16.82
C ALA A 386 -44.64 -25.41 -17.29
N SER A 387 -45.28 -25.25 -18.45
CA SER A 387 -45.57 -23.98 -19.10
C SER A 387 -46.89 -23.39 -18.59
N GLN A 388 -46.93 -22.09 -18.31
CA GLN A 388 -48.15 -21.28 -18.43
C GLN A 388 -47.85 -19.96 -19.11
N THR A 389 -48.53 -19.78 -20.23
CA THR A 389 -48.61 -18.62 -21.11
C THR A 389 -49.74 -17.66 -20.71
N VAL A 390 -49.56 -16.37 -21.03
CA VAL A 390 -50.51 -15.37 -21.66
C VAL A 390 -50.70 -14.07 -20.83
N PRO A 391 -50.81 -12.83 -21.39
CA PRO A 391 -50.14 -12.14 -22.53
C PRO A 391 -49.84 -10.62 -22.21
N PRO A 392 -49.54 -9.72 -23.19
CA PRO A 392 -48.81 -8.45 -22.98
C PRO A 392 -49.69 -7.20 -22.87
N SER A 393 -49.11 -6.08 -22.42
CA SER A 393 -49.72 -4.75 -22.53
C SER A 393 -48.80 -3.75 -23.24
N THR A 394 -49.45 -2.85 -23.96
CA THR A 394 -49.01 -2.10 -25.14
C THR A 394 -48.31 -0.78 -24.79
N VAL A 395 -47.40 -0.38 -25.69
CA VAL A 395 -46.55 0.84 -25.74
C VAL A 395 -47.38 2.14 -25.88
N PRO A 396 -46.78 3.35 -25.77
CA PRO A 396 -46.21 3.95 -26.98
C PRO A 396 -44.86 4.68 -26.81
N HIS A 397 -44.07 4.48 -27.87
CA HIS A 397 -42.85 5.14 -28.31
C HIS A 397 -43.00 6.66 -28.45
N VAL A 398 -41.92 7.40 -28.20
CA VAL A 398 -41.63 8.65 -28.92
C VAL A 398 -40.24 8.49 -29.54
N ASP A 399 -40.22 8.44 -30.87
CA ASP A 399 -39.03 8.56 -31.71
C ASP A 399 -38.56 10.01 -31.77
N GLU A 400 -37.25 10.24 -31.68
CA GLU A 400 -36.59 11.27 -32.49
C GLU A 400 -35.28 10.72 -33.05
N THR A 401 -35.35 10.36 -34.33
CA THR A 401 -34.23 10.06 -35.23
C THR A 401 -33.49 11.33 -35.65
N ILE A 402 -32.15 11.31 -35.59
CA ILE A 402 -31.29 12.05 -36.53
C ILE A 402 -30.26 11.08 -37.11
N THR A 403 -30.29 10.96 -38.43
CA THR A 403 -29.40 10.19 -39.32
C THR A 403 -28.32 11.14 -39.85
N THR A 404 -27.01 10.83 -39.83
CA THR A 404 -26.13 10.34 -40.93
C THR A 404 -24.70 10.93 -40.71
N PRO A 405 -23.60 10.48 -41.37
CA PRO A 405 -23.13 9.15 -41.81
C PRO A 405 -21.61 8.93 -41.43
N PRO A 406 -20.92 7.84 -41.86
CA PRO A 406 -19.72 7.30 -41.20
C PRO A 406 -18.39 7.79 -41.81
N PHE A 407 -17.31 7.72 -41.02
CA PHE A 407 -15.94 7.83 -41.54
C PHE A 407 -15.00 6.80 -40.87
N ARG A 408 -14.38 5.98 -41.73
CA ARG A 408 -13.24 5.05 -41.51
C ARG A 408 -12.59 4.90 -42.90
N PRO A 409 -11.34 4.42 -43.06
CA PRO A 409 -10.27 4.17 -42.09
C PRO A 409 -8.92 4.77 -42.56
N GLU A 410 -7.84 4.62 -41.79
CA GLU A 410 -6.56 4.18 -42.38
C GLU A 410 -5.62 3.55 -41.34
N ASP A 411 -5.18 2.34 -41.69
CA ASP A 411 -4.16 1.51 -41.06
C ASP A 411 -2.77 2.11 -41.24
N THR A 412 -1.93 2.05 -40.19
CA THR A 412 -0.52 1.67 -40.37
C THR A 412 -0.06 0.87 -39.16
N GLY A 413 0.09 -0.45 -39.35
CA GLY A 413 0.83 -1.31 -38.45
C GLY A 413 2.34 -1.09 -38.55
N ALA A 414 3.05 -1.28 -37.45
CA ALA A 414 4.48 -1.58 -37.45
C ALA A 414 4.86 -2.38 -36.20
N ALA A 415 5.71 -3.37 -36.45
CA ALA A 415 5.96 -4.52 -35.61
C ALA A 415 6.87 -4.29 -34.39
N ARG A 416 6.52 -5.02 -33.32
CA ARG A 416 7.38 -5.86 -32.45
C ARG A 416 8.90 -5.69 -32.65
N LYS A 417 9.61 -5.24 -31.60
CA LYS A 417 11.01 -5.63 -31.36
C LYS A 417 11.25 -5.97 -29.90
N VAL A 418 11.89 -7.13 -29.76
CA VAL A 418 12.30 -7.83 -28.55
C VAL A 418 13.60 -7.23 -28.00
N SER A 419 13.70 -7.34 -26.67
CA SER A 419 14.80 -7.13 -25.72
C SER A 419 16.17 -6.63 -26.23
N ALA A 420 16.70 -5.68 -25.46
CA ALA A 420 18.15 -5.50 -25.31
C ALA A 420 18.49 -5.61 -23.81
N SER A 421 19.23 -6.66 -23.47
CA SER A 421 19.95 -6.79 -22.22
C SER A 421 21.08 -5.77 -22.19
N THR A 422 21.35 -5.11 -21.07
CA THR A 422 22.74 -4.75 -20.74
C THR A 422 22.95 -4.32 -19.28
N LYS A 423 23.98 -4.95 -18.71
CA LYS A 423 25.09 -4.41 -17.91
C LYS A 423 24.82 -3.54 -16.66
N ARG A 424 25.45 -4.00 -15.58
CA ARG A 424 25.78 -3.28 -14.36
C ARG A 424 26.65 -2.04 -14.66
N MET A 425 26.26 -0.87 -14.15
CA MET A 425 27.08 0.35 -14.15
C MET A 425 27.86 0.50 -12.84
N SER A 426 28.98 1.22 -12.92
CA SER A 426 30.04 1.27 -11.91
C SER A 426 29.95 2.50 -10.99
N VAL A 427 30.69 2.45 -9.88
CA VAL A 427 30.80 3.52 -8.86
C VAL A 427 31.26 4.88 -9.44
N ALA A 428 31.88 4.90 -10.63
CA ALA A 428 32.32 6.13 -11.29
C ALA A 428 31.13 6.95 -11.84
N GLU A 429 30.08 6.31 -12.34
CA GLU A 429 28.91 6.98 -12.92
C GLU A 429 28.02 7.63 -11.83
N LEU A 430 28.09 7.16 -10.58
CA LEU A 430 27.41 7.75 -9.43
C LEU A 430 28.07 9.06 -8.94
N ARG A 431 29.40 9.21 -9.10
CA ARG A 431 30.11 10.45 -8.76
C ARG A 431 29.92 11.56 -9.78
N GLU A 432 29.61 11.22 -11.03
CA GLU A 432 29.44 12.20 -12.11
C GLU A 432 28.07 12.90 -12.03
N PHE A 433 27.04 12.18 -11.57
CA PHE A 433 25.70 12.75 -11.31
C PHE A 433 25.69 13.76 -10.14
N ALA A 434 26.37 13.46 -9.04
CA ALA A 434 26.49 14.39 -7.90
C ALA A 434 27.23 15.69 -8.28
N LYS A 435 28.18 15.61 -9.22
CA LYS A 435 28.87 16.79 -9.75
C LYS A 435 28.00 17.62 -10.70
N GLN A 436 27.12 16.99 -11.49
CA GLN A 436 26.21 17.72 -12.39
C GLN A 436 25.13 18.50 -11.64
N ALA A 437 24.68 18.02 -10.48
CA ALA A 437 23.74 18.76 -9.63
C ALA A 437 24.39 19.99 -8.95
N GLN A 438 25.70 19.97 -8.69
CA GLN A 438 26.44 21.10 -8.11
C GLN A 438 26.92 22.13 -9.14
N VAL A 439 26.90 21.80 -10.44
CA VAL A 439 27.34 22.69 -11.52
C VAL A 439 26.16 22.95 -12.46
N SER A 440 25.24 23.81 -12.05
CA SER A 440 24.28 24.44 -12.96
C SER A 440 24.40 25.96 -12.89
N ASN A 441 25.58 26.43 -13.33
CA ASN A 441 25.76 27.68 -14.05
C ASN A 441 26.79 27.42 -15.16
N ASP A 442 26.34 26.91 -16.30
CA ASP A 442 26.70 27.40 -17.65
C ASP A 442 26.16 26.49 -18.76
N SER A 443 25.97 27.11 -19.92
CA SER A 443 25.11 26.72 -21.04
C SER A 443 25.53 25.50 -21.89
N SER A 444 24.49 24.84 -22.42
CA SER A 444 24.38 24.13 -23.72
C SER A 444 24.90 22.68 -23.85
N GLY A 445 24.01 21.80 -24.34
CA GLY A 445 24.40 20.65 -25.18
C GLY A 445 23.96 19.25 -24.75
N LYS A 446 22.83 18.78 -25.31
CA LYS A 446 22.44 17.38 -25.67
C LYS A 446 22.66 16.21 -24.68
N ALA A 447 21.53 15.75 -24.15
CA ALA A 447 20.99 14.38 -24.09
C ALA A 447 21.84 13.20 -23.53
N GLY A 448 21.35 12.64 -22.42
CA GLY A 448 21.46 11.23 -22.05
C GLY A 448 20.34 10.85 -21.07
N LYS A 449 19.24 10.26 -21.55
CA LYS A 449 18.13 9.78 -20.70
C LYS A 449 18.54 8.46 -20.02
N GLY A 450 18.96 8.54 -18.77
CA GLY A 450 19.06 7.39 -17.85
C GLY A 450 17.85 7.34 -16.90
N PRO A 451 17.35 6.16 -16.52
CA PRO A 451 16.14 6.03 -15.71
C PRO A 451 16.39 6.50 -14.26
N GLY A 452 15.42 7.22 -13.70
CA GLY A 452 15.47 7.86 -12.37
C GLY A 452 15.51 6.89 -11.19
N PHE A 453 16.02 7.38 -10.07
CA PHE A 453 16.40 6.65 -8.87
C PHE A 453 15.28 5.80 -8.22
N LEU A 454 14.01 6.23 -8.25
CA LEU A 454 12.89 5.39 -7.76
C LEU A 454 12.67 4.14 -8.61
N ALA A 455 13.03 4.14 -9.91
CA ALA A 455 13.00 2.92 -10.72
C ALA A 455 14.05 1.88 -10.30
N LYS A 456 14.99 2.23 -9.40
CA LYS A 456 15.95 1.30 -8.80
C LYS A 456 15.50 0.77 -7.43
N LEU A 457 14.68 1.51 -6.68
CA LEU A 457 13.98 0.98 -5.50
C LEU A 457 12.93 -0.08 -5.90
N PHE A 458 12.30 0.06 -7.07
CA PHE A 458 11.32 -0.89 -7.62
C PHE A 458 11.88 -1.89 -8.67
N LYS A 459 13.21 -2.10 -8.71
CA LYS A 459 13.86 -3.18 -9.49
C LYS A 459 14.75 -4.04 -8.59
N ARG A 460 14.14 -4.77 -7.65
CA ARG A 460 14.68 -6.04 -7.17
C ARG A 460 13.78 -7.13 -7.73
N LYS A 461 14.30 -7.89 -8.70
CA LYS A 461 13.61 -9.03 -9.26
C LYS A 461 13.83 -10.21 -8.31
N ALA A 462 12.72 -10.91 -8.08
CA ALA A 462 12.65 -12.33 -7.79
C ALA A 462 13.80 -13.12 -8.43
N ASP A 463 14.55 -13.79 -7.57
CA ASP A 463 15.26 -15.04 -7.82
C ASP A 463 15.34 -15.75 -6.45
N ARG A 464 14.20 -16.31 -6.03
CA ARG A 464 14.08 -17.72 -5.63
C ARG A 464 12.63 -18.11 -5.48
#